data_AF-A0A6G3SI76-F1
#
_entry.id   AF-A0A6G3SI76-F1
#
_cell.length_a   1.000
_cell.length_b   1.000
_cell.length_c   1.000
_cell.angle_alpha   90.00
_cell.angle_beta   90.00
_cell.angle_gamma   90.00
#
_symmetry.space_group_name_H-M   'P 1'
#
loop_
_entity.id
_entity.type
_entity.pdbx_description
1 polymer ?
#
loop_
_entity_poly.entity_id
_entity_poly.type
_entity_poly.pdbx_seq_one_letter_code
_entity_poly.pdbx_strand_id
1 'polypeptide(L)'
;MGSRDADIDFTFRHPTTARAIVDALTSVGWSVEDPVGGVTTHMINDADDMYEWYASAPEDIDEVLVRLDAPGNLPYTVAINVYHPEAGTGGMFMLMPGRKEVLFSPSIDRRHIPAAPAFTDLAWYLHALVPALVTTGLEGYEAKEIKH
;
A
#
# COMPACT_ATOMS: atom_id res chain seq x y z
N MET A 1 -10.84 -17.07 14.28
CA MET A 1 -10.05 -15.95 14.84
C MET A 1 -10.57 -14.71 14.16
N GLY A 2 -11.09 -13.72 14.91
CA GLY A 2 -11.60 -12.49 14.31
C GLY A 2 -10.48 -11.77 13.57
N SER A 3 -10.68 -11.49 12.28
CA SER A 3 -9.80 -10.58 11.55
C SER A 3 -9.84 -9.24 12.26
N ARG A 4 -8.68 -8.65 12.53
CA ARG A 4 -8.59 -7.29 13.07
C ARG A 4 -8.09 -6.44 11.94
N ASP A 5 -9.03 -5.91 11.18
CA ASP A 5 -8.73 -5.13 9.99
C ASP A 5 -8.60 -3.68 10.43
N ALA A 6 -7.39 -3.17 10.28
CA ALA A 6 -7.10 -1.75 10.37
C ALA A 6 -6.79 -1.32 8.95
N ASP A 7 -7.39 -0.23 8.49
CA ASP A 7 -7.35 0.17 7.09
C ASP A 7 -7.35 1.69 7.01
N ILE A 8 -6.65 2.21 6.00
CA ILE A 8 -6.64 3.63 5.68
C ILE A 8 -7.08 3.78 4.23
N ASP A 9 -8.29 4.31 4.03
CA ASP A 9 -8.86 4.59 2.72
C ASP A 9 -8.44 5.99 2.28
N PHE A 10 -7.66 6.09 1.20
CA PHE A 10 -7.21 7.35 0.61
C PHE A 10 -8.03 7.69 -0.64
N THR A 11 -8.44 8.97 -0.76
CA THR A 11 -9.14 9.49 -1.93
C THR A 11 -8.29 10.53 -2.65
N PHE A 12 -8.12 10.36 -3.95
CA PHE A 12 -7.33 11.23 -4.81
C PHE A 12 -8.21 12.04 -5.76
N ARG A 13 -7.82 13.30 -5.96
CA ARG A 13 -8.54 14.24 -6.85
C ARG A 13 -8.59 13.75 -8.31
N HIS A 14 -7.48 13.16 -8.76
CA HIS A 14 -7.33 12.55 -10.07
C HIS A 14 -6.88 11.09 -9.90
N PRO A 15 -7.15 10.21 -10.88
CA PRO A 15 -6.59 8.85 -10.87
C PRO A 15 -5.08 8.89 -10.61
N THR A 16 -4.64 8.22 -9.55
CA THR A 16 -3.22 8.07 -9.21
C THR A 16 -2.63 6.82 -9.87
N THR A 17 -1.34 6.59 -9.70
CA THR A 17 -0.64 5.42 -10.23
C THR A 17 0.16 4.74 -9.13
N ALA A 18 0.45 3.45 -9.29
CA ALA A 18 1.32 2.71 -8.39
C ALA A 18 2.70 3.38 -8.35
N ARG A 19 3.21 3.81 -9.52
CA ARG A 19 4.47 4.56 -9.61
C ARG A 19 4.45 5.85 -8.81
N ALA A 20 3.41 6.68 -8.94
CA ALA A 20 3.33 7.96 -8.22
C ALA A 20 3.37 7.75 -6.70
N ILE A 21 2.67 6.73 -6.20
CA ILE A 21 2.68 6.37 -4.78
C ILE A 21 4.07 5.89 -4.36
N VAL A 22 4.67 4.94 -5.07
CA VAL A 22 5.97 4.38 -4.74
C VAL A 22 7.07 5.44 -4.80
N ASP A 23 7.10 6.28 -5.82
CA ASP A 23 8.09 7.36 -5.95
C ASP A 23 7.98 8.35 -4.78
N ALA A 24 6.75 8.72 -4.38
CA ALA A 24 6.53 9.60 -3.24
C ALA A 24 6.99 8.99 -1.93
N LEU A 25 6.70 7.71 -1.69
CA LEU A 25 7.06 7.02 -0.44
C LEU A 25 8.55 6.72 -0.35
N THR A 26 9.18 6.29 -1.44
CA THR A 26 10.62 6.02 -1.49
C THR A 26 11.44 7.29 -1.29
N SER A 27 10.93 8.45 -1.73
CA SER A 27 11.55 9.75 -1.45
C SER A 27 11.63 10.11 0.04
N VAL A 28 10.82 9.46 0.88
CA VAL A 28 10.79 9.66 2.34
C VAL A 28 11.15 8.41 3.14
N GLY A 29 11.87 7.46 2.52
CA GLY A 29 12.52 6.35 3.22
C GLY A 29 11.72 5.04 3.28
N TRP A 30 10.60 4.94 2.57
CA TRP A 30 9.96 3.63 2.35
C TRP A 30 10.68 2.83 1.27
N SER A 31 10.43 1.53 1.25
CA SER A 31 10.96 0.58 0.27
C SER A 31 9.85 -0.33 -0.25
N VAL A 32 10.01 -0.84 -1.46
CA VAL A 32 9.20 -1.93 -2.03
C VAL A 32 9.84 -3.30 -1.85
N GLU A 33 11.12 -3.31 -1.44
CA GLU A 33 11.86 -4.53 -1.16
C GLU A 33 11.48 -5.07 0.22
N ASP A 34 11.03 -6.32 0.24
CA ASP A 34 10.80 -7.06 1.47
C ASP A 34 12.12 -7.19 2.26
N PRO A 35 12.19 -6.72 3.52
CA PRO A 35 13.42 -6.74 4.31
C PRO A 35 13.90 -8.15 4.68
N VAL A 36 13.06 -9.18 4.58
CA VAL A 36 13.39 -10.59 4.84
C VAL A 36 13.64 -11.34 3.55
N GLY A 37 12.77 -11.15 2.56
CA GLY A 37 12.77 -11.90 1.30
C GLY A 37 13.62 -11.30 0.18
N GLY A 38 13.93 -10.00 0.25
CA GLY A 38 14.64 -9.28 -0.81
C GLY A 38 13.88 -9.24 -2.13
N VAL A 39 12.54 -9.28 -2.11
CA VAL A 39 11.68 -9.28 -3.30
C VAL A 39 10.63 -8.19 -3.22
N THR A 40 10.16 -7.74 -4.38
CA THR A 40 8.97 -6.89 -4.50
C THR A 40 7.74 -7.78 -4.68
N THR A 41 6.74 -7.61 -3.83
CA THR A 41 5.48 -8.36 -3.91
C THR A 41 4.35 -7.47 -4.42
N HIS A 42 3.64 -7.94 -5.43
CA HIS A 42 2.55 -7.20 -6.07
C HIS A 42 1.41 -8.13 -6.50
N MET A 43 0.26 -7.55 -6.81
CA MET A 43 -0.93 -8.30 -7.23
C MET A 43 -1.72 -7.51 -8.28
N ILE A 44 -2.36 -8.25 -9.18
CA ILE A 44 -3.31 -7.72 -10.17
C ILE A 44 -4.54 -8.62 -10.10
N ASN A 45 -5.71 -8.06 -9.83
CA ASN A 45 -6.97 -8.80 -9.96
C ASN A 45 -7.21 -9.11 -11.44
N ASP A 46 -7.82 -10.25 -11.69
CA ASP A 46 -8.36 -10.60 -13.00
C ASP A 46 -9.89 -10.35 -13.08
N ALA A 47 -10.47 -10.72 -14.22
CA ALA A 47 -11.91 -10.57 -14.47
C ALA A 47 -12.80 -11.47 -13.59
N ASP A 48 -12.22 -12.50 -12.96
CA ASP A 48 -12.92 -13.44 -12.08
C ASP A 48 -12.74 -13.07 -10.59
N ASP A 49 -12.16 -11.90 -10.30
CA ASP A 49 -11.84 -11.39 -8.97
C ASP A 49 -10.89 -12.31 -8.18
N MET A 50 -10.09 -13.11 -8.89
CA MET A 50 -9.04 -13.91 -8.28
C MET A 50 -7.79 -13.05 -8.04
N TYR A 51 -7.26 -13.14 -6.82
CA TYR A 51 -6.05 -12.45 -6.40
C TYR A 51 -4.81 -13.27 -6.79
N GLU A 52 -4.19 -12.98 -7.94
CA GLU A 52 -2.89 -13.56 -8.26
C GLU A 52 -1.76 -12.67 -7.73
N TRP A 53 -0.95 -13.25 -6.85
CA TRP A 53 0.20 -12.60 -6.22
C TRP A 53 1.49 -13.00 -6.93
N TYR A 54 2.33 -12.01 -7.18
CA TYR A 54 3.60 -12.17 -7.87
C TYR A 54 4.74 -11.64 -6.99
N ALA A 55 5.88 -12.33 -7.05
CA ALA A 55 7.14 -11.87 -6.50
C ALA A 55 8.11 -11.55 -7.65
N SER A 56 8.76 -10.40 -7.57
CA SER A 56 9.75 -9.93 -8.54
C SER A 56 11.04 -9.53 -7.83
N ALA A 57 12.16 -9.56 -8.56
CA ALA A 57 13.41 -9.05 -8.03
C ALA A 57 13.31 -7.51 -7.85
N PRO A 58 13.97 -6.92 -6.83
CA PRO A 58 13.90 -5.48 -6.59
C PRO A 58 14.40 -4.64 -7.78
N GLU A 59 15.39 -5.13 -8.52
CA GLU A 59 15.90 -4.51 -9.74
C GLU A 59 14.84 -4.36 -10.85
N ASP A 60 13.78 -5.17 -10.81
CA ASP A 60 12.69 -5.17 -11.80
C ASP A 60 11.54 -4.23 -11.41
N ILE A 61 11.69 -3.41 -10.35
CA ILE A 61 10.60 -2.55 -9.85
C ILE A 61 10.01 -1.66 -10.95
N ASP A 62 10.84 -1.15 -11.87
CA ASP A 62 10.34 -0.33 -12.96
C ASP A 62 9.39 -1.08 -13.90
N GLU A 63 9.70 -2.35 -14.19
CA GLU A 63 8.84 -3.22 -15.00
C GLU A 63 7.55 -3.58 -14.25
N VAL A 64 7.64 -3.85 -12.95
CA VAL A 64 6.48 -4.08 -12.09
C VAL A 64 5.54 -2.88 -12.13
N LEU A 65 6.07 -1.67 -11.89
CA LEU A 65 5.26 -0.45 -11.90
C LEU A 65 4.63 -0.18 -13.27
N VAL A 66 5.37 -0.39 -14.37
CA VAL A 66 4.82 -0.30 -15.74
C VAL A 66 3.67 -1.30 -15.93
N ARG A 67 3.81 -2.52 -15.41
CA ARG A 67 2.75 -3.54 -15.49
C ARG A 67 1.54 -3.14 -14.66
N LEU A 68 1.70 -2.71 -13.42
CA LEU A 68 0.59 -2.30 -12.54
C LEU A 68 -0.19 -1.11 -13.13
N ASP A 69 0.52 -0.16 -13.73
CA ASP A 69 -0.05 1.06 -14.31
C ASP A 69 -0.51 0.90 -15.77
N ALA A 70 -0.40 -0.30 -16.34
CA ALA A 70 -0.83 -0.56 -17.71
C ALA A 70 -2.33 -0.22 -17.89
N PRO A 71 -2.73 0.47 -18.98
CA PRO A 71 -4.12 0.86 -19.19
C PRO A 71 -5.13 -0.30 -19.16
N GLY A 72 -4.70 -1.51 -19.55
CA GLY A 72 -5.52 -2.72 -19.48
C GLY A 72 -5.89 -3.13 -18.06
N ASN A 73 -5.14 -2.68 -17.05
CA ASN A 73 -5.38 -2.99 -15.64
C ASN A 73 -6.27 -1.96 -14.95
N LEU A 74 -6.61 -0.84 -15.60
CA LEU A 74 -7.43 0.23 -15.01
C LEU A 74 -8.79 -0.24 -14.45
N PRO A 75 -9.48 -1.23 -15.05
CA PRO A 75 -10.73 -1.78 -14.51
C PRO A 75 -10.55 -2.69 -13.28
N TYR A 76 -9.32 -3.12 -12.97
CA TYR A 76 -9.04 -4.11 -11.92
C TYR A 76 -8.31 -3.50 -10.74
N THR A 77 -8.50 -4.06 -9.55
CA THR A 77 -7.65 -3.73 -8.39
C THR A 77 -6.23 -4.20 -8.65
N VAL A 78 -5.26 -3.36 -8.31
CA VAL A 78 -3.84 -3.73 -8.30
C VAL A 78 -3.26 -3.41 -6.94
N ALA A 79 -2.25 -4.16 -6.51
CA ALA A 79 -1.61 -3.92 -5.22
C ALA A 79 -0.10 -4.03 -5.25
N ILE A 80 0.53 -3.35 -4.32
CA ILE A 80 1.97 -3.41 -4.08
C ILE A 80 2.25 -3.31 -2.58
N ASN A 81 3.16 -4.16 -2.11
CA ASN A 81 3.64 -4.11 -0.73
C ASN A 81 4.72 -3.05 -0.58
N VAL A 82 4.72 -2.37 0.56
CA VAL A 82 5.73 -1.39 0.94
C VAL A 82 6.13 -1.58 2.40
N TYR A 83 7.37 -1.22 2.69
CA TYR A 83 8.02 -1.40 3.97
C TYR A 83 8.71 -0.11 4.40
N HIS A 84 8.78 0.15 5.69
CA HIS A 84 9.53 1.23 6.29
C HIS A 84 10.69 0.63 7.09
N PRO A 85 11.89 0.47 6.50
CA PRO A 85 12.97 -0.32 7.08
C PRO A 85 13.38 0.11 8.49
N GLU A 86 13.52 1.42 8.73
CA GLU A 86 13.94 1.94 10.04
C GLU A 86 12.91 1.69 11.15
N ALA A 87 11.63 1.62 10.79
CA ALA A 87 10.54 1.43 11.74
C ALA A 87 10.13 -0.05 11.88
N GLY A 88 10.73 -0.94 11.07
CA GLY A 88 10.45 -2.38 11.08
C GLY A 88 8.98 -2.70 10.85
N THR A 89 8.35 -1.98 9.92
CA THR A 89 6.91 -2.07 9.67
C THR A 89 6.59 -1.91 8.19
N GLY A 90 5.37 -2.22 7.77
CA GLY A 90 4.96 -2.09 6.38
C GLY A 90 3.45 -2.09 6.21
N GLY A 91 3.05 -2.39 4.98
CA GLY A 91 1.68 -2.62 4.59
C GLY A 91 1.54 -2.80 3.08
N MET A 92 0.31 -2.92 2.63
CA MET A 92 -0.06 -3.08 1.24
C MET A 92 -0.88 -1.88 0.79
N PHE A 93 -0.52 -1.30 -0.36
CA PHE A 93 -1.40 -0.40 -1.10
C PHE A 93 -2.21 -1.19 -2.11
N MET A 94 -3.53 -1.05 -2.09
CA MET A 94 -4.47 -1.57 -3.07
C MET A 94 -5.11 -0.40 -3.80
N LEU A 95 -4.81 -0.25 -5.08
CA LEU A 95 -5.38 0.78 -5.94
C LEU A 95 -6.64 0.23 -6.59
N MET A 96 -7.78 0.79 -6.25
CA MET A 96 -9.09 0.35 -6.72
C MET A 96 -9.29 0.68 -8.21
N PRO A 97 -10.29 0.07 -8.87
CA PRO A 97 -10.64 0.40 -10.25
C PRO A 97 -10.82 1.91 -10.47
N GLY A 98 -10.27 2.44 -11.56
CA GLY A 98 -10.29 3.88 -11.84
C GLY A 98 -9.33 4.74 -10.99
N ARG A 99 -8.60 4.14 -10.05
CA ARG A 99 -7.42 4.70 -9.34
C ARG A 99 -7.65 5.98 -8.53
N LYS A 100 -8.90 6.31 -8.20
CA LYS A 100 -9.20 7.45 -7.30
C LYS A 100 -9.25 7.05 -5.84
N GLU A 101 -9.50 5.78 -5.58
CA GLU A 101 -9.54 5.22 -4.24
C GLU A 101 -8.36 4.27 -4.10
N VAL A 102 -7.63 4.42 -2.99
CA VAL A 102 -6.50 3.56 -2.66
C VAL A 102 -6.62 3.18 -1.19
N LEU A 103 -6.71 1.89 -0.93
CA LEU A 103 -6.71 1.34 0.41
C LEU A 103 -5.29 0.99 0.82
N PHE A 104 -4.87 1.43 2.01
CA PHE A 104 -3.66 0.95 2.65
C PHE A 104 -4.01 0.02 3.83
N SER A 105 -3.50 -1.21 3.78
CA SER A 105 -3.64 -2.20 4.84
C SER A 105 -2.28 -2.44 5.52
N PRO A 106 -2.10 -2.08 6.81
CA PRO A 106 -0.95 -2.37 7.64
C PRO A 106 -0.97 -3.82 8.18
N SER A 107 -1.53 -4.77 7.42
CA SER A 107 -1.64 -6.17 7.84
C SER A 107 -0.29 -6.90 7.79
N ILE A 108 0.60 -6.50 6.88
CA ILE A 108 1.97 -6.98 6.76
C ILE A 108 2.88 -6.12 7.64
N ASP A 109 3.67 -6.75 8.51
CA ASP A 109 4.58 -6.08 9.45
C ASP A 109 3.93 -4.93 10.21
N ARG A 110 2.75 -5.20 10.77
CA ARG A 110 1.93 -4.20 11.47
C ARG A 110 2.71 -3.47 12.55
N ARG A 111 2.66 -2.14 12.54
CA ARG A 111 3.12 -1.34 13.69
C ARG A 111 2.08 -1.37 14.82
N HIS A 112 2.54 -1.78 15.99
CA HIS A 112 1.73 -1.85 17.21
C HIS A 112 2.06 -0.73 18.19
N ILE A 113 1.08 -0.31 18.98
CA ILE A 113 1.31 0.61 20.11
C ILE A 113 1.98 -0.17 21.26
N PRO A 114 3.17 0.21 21.76
CA PRO A 114 3.89 -0.58 22.78
C PRO A 114 3.09 -0.85 24.05
N ALA A 115 2.34 0.15 24.53
CA ALA A 115 1.50 0.04 25.72
C ALA A 115 0.17 -0.70 25.46
N ALA A 116 -0.20 -0.90 24.20
CA ALA A 116 -1.44 -1.57 23.81
C ALA A 116 -1.24 -2.37 22.50
N PRO A 117 -0.49 -3.48 22.53
CA PRO A 117 -0.07 -4.19 21.31
C PRO A 117 -1.21 -4.75 20.46
N ALA A 118 -2.43 -4.81 21.02
CA ALA A 118 -3.62 -5.20 20.29
C ALA A 118 -4.13 -4.14 19.29
N PHE A 119 -3.63 -2.90 19.36
CA PHE A 119 -4.02 -1.80 18.49
C PHE A 119 -2.92 -1.50 17.48
N THR A 120 -3.36 -1.13 16.29
CA THR A 120 -2.53 -0.60 15.22
C THR A 120 -2.18 0.85 15.53
N ASP A 121 -0.91 1.24 15.37
CA ASP A 121 -0.47 2.62 15.54
C ASP A 121 -0.86 3.46 14.30
N LEU A 122 -2.17 3.63 14.07
CA LEU A 122 -2.71 4.37 12.92
C LEU A 122 -2.23 5.82 12.88
N ALA A 123 -1.98 6.43 14.05
CA ALA A 123 -1.43 7.78 14.12
C ALA A 123 -0.03 7.85 13.49
N TRP A 124 0.82 6.85 13.75
CA TRP A 124 2.13 6.77 13.10
C TRP A 124 2.01 6.58 11.58
N TYR A 125 1.15 5.68 11.12
CA TYR A 125 0.95 5.47 9.67
C TYR A 125 0.44 6.72 8.98
N LEU A 126 -0.54 7.42 9.56
CA LEU A 126 -1.05 8.68 9.01
C LEU A 126 0.05 9.74 8.93
N HIS A 127 0.87 9.86 9.97
CA HIS A 127 2.00 10.79 9.97
C HIS A 127 3.07 10.41 8.93
N ALA A 128 3.33 9.13 8.72
CA ALA A 128 4.35 8.65 7.79
C ALA A 128 3.90 8.68 6.31
N LEU A 129 2.60 8.48 6.04
CA LEU A 129 2.07 8.35 4.67
C LEU A 129 1.49 9.66 4.13
N VAL A 130 0.64 10.34 4.90
CA VAL A 130 -0.16 11.48 4.40
C VAL A 130 0.72 12.59 3.82
N PRO A 131 1.82 13.04 4.46
CA PRO A 131 2.64 14.12 3.89
C PRO A 131 3.20 13.80 2.50
N ALA A 132 3.62 12.56 2.26
CA ALA A 132 4.12 12.12 0.95
C ALA A 132 2.97 12.04 -0.07
N LEU A 133 1.83 11.46 0.31
CA LEU A 133 0.69 11.28 -0.59
C LEU A 133 -0.03 12.59 -0.97
N VAL A 134 0.04 13.63 -0.14
CA VAL A 134 -0.46 14.97 -0.53
C VAL A 134 0.25 15.49 -1.78
N THR A 135 1.54 15.15 -1.97
CA THR A 135 2.29 15.55 -3.16
C THR A 135 1.81 14.86 -4.45
N THR A 136 1.06 13.76 -4.32
CA THR A 136 0.52 12.97 -5.44
C THR A 136 -0.97 13.23 -5.68
N GLY A 137 -1.56 14.25 -5.03
CA GLY A 137 -2.93 14.68 -5.26
C GLY A 137 -3.96 14.06 -4.31
N LEU A 138 -3.54 13.57 -3.14
CA LEU A 138 -4.44 13.16 -2.07
C LEU A 138 -5.37 14.31 -1.68
N GLU A 139 -6.68 14.02 -1.66
CA GLU A 139 -7.74 14.98 -1.31
C GLU A 139 -8.32 14.71 0.08
N GLY A 140 -8.36 13.44 0.49
CA GLY A 140 -8.88 13.05 1.80
C GLY A 140 -8.48 11.64 2.19
N TYR A 141 -8.69 11.29 3.46
CA TYR A 141 -8.49 9.95 3.97
C TYR A 141 -9.51 9.61 5.06
N GLU A 142 -9.82 8.33 5.21
CA GLU A 142 -10.54 7.74 6.33
C GLU A 142 -9.68 6.63 6.94
N ALA A 143 -9.45 6.68 8.25
CA ALA A 143 -8.71 5.64 8.96
C ALA A 143 -9.62 4.94 9.97
N LYS A 144 -9.68 3.61 9.90
CA LYS A 144 -10.54 2.79 10.75
C LYS A 144 -9.79 1.58 11.29
N GLU A 145 -10.15 1.16 12.49
CA GLU A 145 -9.74 -0.13 13.05
C GLU A 145 -10.99 -0.85 13.56
N ILE A 146 -11.29 -2.01 12.97
CA ILE A 146 -12.45 -2.83 13.31
C ILE A 146 -11.97 -4.01 14.17
N LYS A 147 -12.55 -4.12 15.37
CA LYS A 147 -12.42 -5.30 16.22
C LYS A 147 -13.67 -6.17 16.06
N HIS A 148 -13.49 -7.37 15.51
CA HIS A 148 -14.45 -8.47 15.58
C HIS A 148 -14.29 -9.27 16.87
#